data_AF-Q5B8R5-F1
#
_entry.id   AF-Q5B8R5-F1
#
_cell.length_a   1.000
_cell.length_b   1.000
_cell.length_c   1.000
_cell.angle_alpha   90.00
_cell.angle_beta   90.00
_cell.angle_gamma   90.00
#
_symmetry.space_group_name_H-M   'P 1'
#
loop_
_entity.id
_entity.type
_entity.pdbx_description
1 polymer ?
#
loop_
_entity_poly.entity_id
_entity_poly.type
_entity_poly.pdbx_seq_one_letter_code
_entity_poly.pdbx_strand_id
1 'polypeptide(L)'
;MASQVQPGQKPKVQPCRYKTGKTLGAGSYSVVKECVHIDTGQYYAAKVINKRLMVGREHMVRNEIAILKQVSTGHQNILTLVDYFETMNNLYLVTDLALGGELFDRICRKGSYYESDAADLVRAILSAVAYLHDHGIVHRDLKPENLLFRTPEDNADLLIADFGLSRIMDEEQLHVLTTTCGTPGYMAPEIFDKSGHGKPVDIWAIGVITYFMLCGYTPFDRETNLEEVQAIATANFSFTPVEYWRGVSQEARDFIKRCLTVNPKKRMTAHQALQHPWINPPYDTTDDLGSGEDLLPNIKKNFNARRTLHKAIDTVRAINKLRENGGLMMDGIMSVDPKPEHVNGSEVVEDRTTPRERENEDAMEIDSRSNARGQTEQQIREQERKVKETVAGLWSRTAPRSER
;
A
#
# COMPACT_ATOMS: atom_id res chain seq x y z
N MET A 1 5.73 -39.42 2.55
CA MET A 1 4.58 -39.88 3.34
C MET A 1 3.88 -38.66 3.90
N ALA A 2 2.73 -38.30 3.35
CA ALA A 2 1.98 -37.11 3.76
C ALA A 2 1.23 -37.40 5.07
N SER A 3 1.54 -36.63 6.12
CA SER A 3 0.82 -36.70 7.39
C SER A 3 -0.58 -36.12 7.19
N GLN A 4 -1.60 -36.97 7.26
CA GLN A 4 -3.00 -36.58 7.27
C GLN A 4 -3.28 -35.82 8.57
N VAL A 5 -3.64 -34.54 8.46
CA VAL A 5 -4.11 -33.75 9.59
C VAL A 5 -5.53 -34.23 9.94
N GLN A 6 -5.69 -34.84 11.11
CA GLN A 6 -7.00 -35.33 11.57
C GLN A 6 -7.95 -34.16 11.89
N PRO A 7 -9.23 -34.20 11.46
CA PRO A 7 -10.20 -33.18 11.79
C PRO A 7 -10.64 -33.31 13.26
N GLY A 8 -10.35 -32.30 14.09
CA GLY A 8 -10.84 -32.23 15.47
C GLY A 8 -9.88 -31.70 16.55
N GLN A 9 -8.62 -31.39 16.23
CA GLN A 9 -7.72 -30.79 17.23
C GLN A 9 -8.07 -29.31 17.47
N LYS A 10 -8.47 -28.99 18.71
CA LYS A 10 -8.56 -27.59 19.17
C LYS A 10 -7.19 -26.92 19.00
N PRO A 11 -7.12 -25.67 18.51
CA PRO A 11 -5.85 -24.96 18.35
C PRO A 11 -5.12 -24.91 19.69
N LYS A 12 -3.87 -25.39 19.70
CA LYS A 12 -3.02 -25.36 20.90
C LYS A 12 -2.60 -23.92 21.16
N VAL A 13 -3.09 -23.34 22.26
CA VAL A 13 -2.61 -22.05 22.76
C VAL A 13 -1.18 -22.23 23.24
N GLN A 14 -0.28 -21.36 22.78
CA GLN A 14 1.13 -21.35 23.16
C GLN A 14 1.52 -19.96 23.67
N PRO A 15 2.52 -19.85 24.56
CA PRO A 15 3.11 -18.57 24.91
C PRO A 15 3.60 -17.83 23.66
N CYS A 16 3.32 -16.53 23.58
CA CYS A 16 3.80 -15.71 22.47
C CYS A 16 5.32 -15.61 22.54
N ARG A 17 6.01 -15.94 21.44
CA ARG A 17 7.47 -15.89 21.34
C ARG A 17 8.01 -14.53 20.88
N TYR A 18 7.13 -13.59 20.56
CA TYR A 18 7.50 -12.29 20.05
C TYR A 18 6.99 -11.17 20.95
N LYS A 19 7.83 -10.15 21.16
CA LYS A 19 7.46 -8.90 21.80
C LYS A 19 7.41 -7.79 20.74
N THR A 20 6.25 -7.18 20.54
CA THR A 20 6.07 -6.10 19.57
C THR A 20 6.62 -4.77 20.09
N GLY A 21 7.24 -3.99 19.21
CA GLY A 21 7.79 -2.66 19.45
C GLY A 21 7.03 -1.59 18.64
N LYS A 22 7.80 -0.64 18.07
CA LYS A 22 7.26 0.52 17.34
C LYS A 22 6.52 0.11 16.07
N THR A 23 5.58 0.95 15.64
CA THR A 23 4.92 0.81 14.34
C THR A 23 5.89 1.23 13.23
N LEU A 24 6.06 0.37 12.23
CA LEU A 24 6.88 0.62 11.04
C LEU A 24 6.03 1.16 9.88
N GLY A 25 4.77 0.71 9.78
CA GLY A 25 3.84 1.15 8.76
C GLY A 25 2.39 0.83 9.13
N ALA A 26 1.45 1.56 8.52
CA ALA A 26 0.02 1.35 8.70
C ALA A 26 -0.68 1.43 7.34
N GLY A 27 -1.41 0.37 7.00
CA GLY A 27 -2.33 0.33 5.87
C GLY A 27 -3.77 0.38 6.33
N SER A 28 -4.71 0.40 5.37
CA SER A 28 -6.16 0.44 5.64
C SER A 28 -6.66 -0.71 6.52
N TYR A 29 -5.98 -1.86 6.47
CA TYR A 29 -6.45 -3.14 7.02
C TYR A 29 -5.40 -3.89 7.84
N SER A 30 -4.18 -3.35 7.93
CA SER A 30 -3.07 -4.00 8.62
C SER A 30 -2.12 -2.97 9.19
N VAL A 31 -1.44 -3.32 10.28
CA VAL A 31 -0.36 -2.52 10.86
C VAL A 31 0.90 -3.36 10.90
N VAL A 32 2.01 -2.83 10.43
CA VAL A 32 3.32 -3.46 10.50
C VAL A 32 4.05 -2.90 11.70
N LYS A 33 4.50 -3.78 12.60
CA LYS A 33 5.26 -3.42 13.79
C LYS A 33 6.62 -4.10 13.79
N GLU A 34 7.62 -3.43 14.34
CA GLU A 34 8.85 -4.11 14.74
C GLU A 34 8.52 -5.13 15.83
N CYS A 35 9.20 -6.26 15.86
CA CYS A 35 9.11 -7.21 16.97
C CYS A 35 10.44 -7.92 17.20
N VAL A 36 10.66 -8.38 18.43
CA VAL A 36 11.84 -9.15 18.82
C VAL A 36 11.41 -10.54 19.26
N HIS A 37 12.11 -11.58 18.79
CA HIS A 37 11.92 -12.95 19.27
C HIS A 37 12.55 -13.06 20.68
N ILE A 38 11.73 -13.45 21.66
CA ILE A 38 12.07 -13.37 23.09
C ILE A 38 13.29 -14.24 23.41
N ASP A 39 13.37 -15.44 22.85
CA ASP A 39 14.45 -16.37 23.20
C ASP A 39 15.79 -16.07 22.51
N THR A 40 15.76 -15.44 21.32
CA THR A 40 16.97 -15.23 20.51
C THR A 40 17.44 -13.78 20.49
N GLY A 41 16.58 -12.84 20.89
CA GLY A 41 16.86 -11.40 20.78
C GLY A 41 16.85 -10.87 19.35
N GLN A 42 16.49 -11.69 18.35
CA GLN A 42 16.53 -11.30 16.95
C GLN A 42 15.31 -10.44 16.56
N TYR A 43 15.55 -9.41 15.76
CA TYR A 43 14.54 -8.44 15.32
C TYR A 43 13.88 -8.85 13.99
N TYR A 44 12.60 -8.56 13.89
CA TYR A 44 11.71 -8.92 12.79
C TYR A 44 10.64 -7.83 12.55
N ALA A 45 9.89 -7.96 11.46
CA ALA A 45 8.68 -7.19 11.22
C ALA A 45 7.44 -8.09 11.33
N ALA A 46 6.46 -7.69 12.14
CA ALA A 46 5.18 -8.36 12.31
C ALA A 46 4.06 -7.56 11.63
N LYS A 47 3.49 -8.11 10.55
CA LYS A 47 2.27 -7.61 9.93
C LYS A 47 1.07 -8.14 10.69
N VAL A 48 0.33 -7.24 11.32
CA VAL A 48 -0.87 -7.53 12.13
C VAL A 48 -2.11 -7.27 11.29
N ILE A 49 -2.92 -8.30 11.08
CA ILE A 49 -4.12 -8.25 10.24
C ILE A 49 -5.34 -8.61 11.10
N ASN A 50 -6.40 -7.80 11.03
CA ASN A 50 -7.62 -8.05 11.79
C ASN A 50 -8.42 -9.21 11.19
N LYS A 51 -8.74 -10.23 11.99
CA LYS A 51 -9.50 -11.41 11.55
C LYS A 51 -10.93 -11.10 11.14
N ARG A 52 -11.51 -9.99 11.61
CA ARG A 52 -12.85 -9.55 11.17
C ARG A 52 -12.92 -9.34 9.65
N LEU A 53 -11.78 -9.05 9.02
CA LEU A 53 -11.68 -8.88 7.57
C LEU A 53 -11.60 -10.21 6.80
N MET A 54 -11.51 -11.33 7.51
CA MET A 54 -11.28 -12.67 6.96
C MET A 54 -12.41 -13.65 7.31
N VAL A 55 -13.52 -13.14 7.87
CA VAL A 55 -14.65 -13.97 8.32
C VAL A 55 -15.22 -14.76 7.13
N GLY A 56 -15.35 -16.08 7.32
CA GLY A 56 -15.84 -17.01 6.28
C GLY A 56 -14.76 -17.51 5.32
N ARG A 57 -13.52 -17.00 5.41
CA ARG A 57 -12.38 -17.34 4.52
C ARG A 57 -11.13 -17.78 5.30
N GLU A 58 -11.26 -18.03 6.60
CA GLU A 58 -10.13 -18.29 7.51
C GLU A 58 -9.31 -19.52 7.10
N HIS A 59 -9.99 -20.55 6.57
CA HIS A 59 -9.35 -21.78 6.11
C HIS A 59 -8.49 -21.55 4.84
N MET A 60 -8.94 -20.68 3.93
CA MET A 60 -8.17 -20.30 2.73
C MET A 60 -6.91 -19.53 3.14
N VAL A 61 -7.04 -18.59 4.08
CA VAL A 61 -5.91 -17.78 4.58
C VAL A 61 -4.82 -18.65 5.18
N ARG A 62 -5.17 -19.63 6.02
CA ARG A 62 -4.18 -20.54 6.62
C ARG A 62 -3.44 -21.38 5.58
N ASN A 63 -4.15 -21.89 4.57
CA ASN A 63 -3.51 -22.68 3.51
C ASN A 63 -2.56 -21.81 2.67
N GLU A 64 -2.98 -20.58 2.34
CA GLU A 64 -2.13 -19.64 1.61
C GLU A 64 -0.87 -19.30 2.41
N ILE A 65 -0.99 -19.00 3.70
CA ILE A 65 0.17 -18.71 4.57
C ILE A 65 1.16 -19.88 4.63
N ALA A 66 0.67 -21.12 4.65
CA ALA A 66 1.55 -22.30 4.64
C ALA A 66 2.36 -22.37 3.34
N ILE A 67 1.73 -22.09 2.19
CA ILE A 67 2.40 -22.00 0.89
C ILE A 67 3.37 -20.82 0.87
N LEU A 68 2.97 -19.65 1.36
CA LEU A 68 3.83 -18.47 1.43
C LEU A 68 5.09 -18.74 2.26
N LYS A 69 4.95 -19.42 3.40
CA LYS A 69 6.09 -19.77 4.25
C LYS A 69 7.12 -20.60 3.49
N GLN A 70 6.66 -21.60 2.74
CA GLN A 70 7.54 -22.43 1.93
C GLN A 70 8.16 -21.67 0.76
N VAL A 71 7.39 -20.85 0.06
CA VAL A 71 7.85 -20.14 -1.13
C VAL A 71 8.82 -19.00 -0.75
N SER A 72 8.59 -18.34 0.38
CA SER A 72 9.37 -17.16 0.81
C SER A 72 10.85 -17.41 1.03
N THR A 73 11.25 -18.66 1.33
CA THR A 73 12.65 -19.02 1.60
C THR A 73 13.43 -19.43 0.36
N GLY A 74 12.76 -19.60 -0.80
CA GLY A 74 13.38 -20.16 -2.00
C GLY A 74 13.97 -19.14 -2.98
N HIS A 75 13.93 -17.83 -2.68
CA HIS A 75 14.48 -16.80 -3.56
C HIS A 75 15.07 -15.61 -2.77
N GLN A 76 16.29 -15.18 -3.12
CA GLN A 76 17.02 -14.14 -2.38
C GLN A 76 16.32 -12.78 -2.37
N ASN A 77 15.60 -12.44 -3.46
CA ASN A 77 14.88 -11.19 -3.65
C ASN A 77 13.41 -11.24 -3.18
N ILE A 78 13.04 -12.22 -2.34
CA ILE A 78 11.72 -12.31 -1.71
C ILE A 78 11.88 -12.12 -0.20
N LEU A 79 10.98 -11.34 0.40
CA LEU A 79 10.97 -11.16 1.84
C LEU A 79 10.54 -12.45 2.55
N THR A 80 11.43 -12.99 3.39
CA THR A 80 11.20 -14.26 4.08
C THR A 80 10.07 -14.14 5.10
N LEU A 81 9.12 -15.08 5.06
CA LEU A 81 8.14 -15.30 6.12
C LEU A 81 8.74 -16.29 7.13
N VAL A 82 9.23 -15.74 8.24
CA VAL A 82 9.89 -16.48 9.32
C VAL A 82 8.87 -17.29 10.11
N ASP A 83 7.76 -16.65 10.49
CA ASP A 83 6.76 -17.27 11.33
C ASP A 83 5.37 -16.70 11.12
N TYR A 84 4.36 -17.41 11.60
CA TYR A 84 3.00 -16.88 11.68
C TYR A 84 2.30 -17.42 12.92
N PHE A 85 1.44 -16.59 13.50
CA PHE A 85 0.59 -17.00 14.62
C PHE A 85 -0.69 -16.18 14.64
N GLU A 86 -1.65 -16.64 15.41
CA GLU A 86 -2.93 -15.97 15.53
C GLU A 86 -3.32 -15.78 17.00
N THR A 87 -3.96 -14.64 17.28
CA THR A 87 -4.68 -14.41 18.53
C THR A 87 -6.18 -14.56 18.27
N MET A 88 -7.01 -14.26 19.28
CA MET A 88 -8.46 -14.28 19.14
C MET A 88 -8.94 -13.36 18.00
N ASN A 89 -8.33 -12.19 17.86
CA ASN A 89 -8.81 -11.14 16.95
C ASN A 89 -7.87 -10.85 15.78
N ASN A 90 -6.60 -11.25 15.83
CA ASN A 90 -5.61 -10.86 14.84
C ASN A 90 -4.82 -12.06 14.33
N LEU A 91 -4.36 -11.94 13.08
CA LEU A 91 -3.35 -12.78 12.47
C LEU A 91 -2.03 -11.98 12.44
N TYR A 92 -0.93 -12.65 12.72
CA TYR A 92 0.42 -12.09 12.71
C TYR A 92 1.27 -12.86 11.70
N LEU A 93 1.86 -12.13 10.76
CA LEU A 93 2.88 -12.65 9.84
C LEU A 93 4.22 -12.02 10.22
N VAL A 94 5.17 -12.84 10.65
CA VAL A 94 6.50 -12.42 11.08
C VAL A 94 7.48 -12.64 9.92
N THR A 95 8.12 -11.56 9.50
CA THR A 95 9.04 -11.52 8.35
C THR A 95 10.40 -10.99 8.75
N ASP A 96 11.40 -11.20 7.91
CA ASP A 96 12.69 -10.51 8.03
C ASP A 96 12.47 -8.99 8.14
N LEU A 97 13.26 -8.32 8.97
CA LEU A 97 13.23 -6.87 9.07
C LEU A 97 14.11 -6.25 7.98
N ALA A 98 13.50 -5.69 6.93
CA ALA A 98 14.21 -4.93 5.90
C ALA A 98 14.54 -3.52 6.41
N LEU A 99 15.84 -3.21 6.52
CA LEU A 99 16.35 -1.95 7.10
C LEU A 99 16.87 -0.96 6.05
N GLY A 100 17.01 -1.39 4.80
CA GLY A 100 17.57 -0.57 3.72
C GLY A 100 16.65 0.51 3.18
N GLY A 101 15.36 0.46 3.55
CA GLY A 101 14.33 1.40 3.10
C GLY A 101 13.77 1.06 1.72
N GLU A 102 12.86 1.92 1.25
CA GLU A 102 12.14 1.74 -0.01
C GLU A 102 13.02 2.04 -1.24
N LEU A 103 12.64 1.43 -2.37
CA LEU A 103 13.38 1.51 -3.63
C LEU A 103 13.77 2.94 -4.04
N PHE A 104 12.79 3.85 -4.08
CA PHE A 104 13.03 5.21 -4.58
C PHE A 104 13.79 6.10 -3.60
N ASP A 105 13.55 5.93 -2.31
CA ASP A 105 14.34 6.62 -1.28
C ASP A 105 15.81 6.20 -1.37
N ARG A 106 16.09 4.92 -1.71
CA ARG A 106 17.45 4.42 -1.92
C ARG A 106 18.09 5.02 -3.18
N ILE A 107 17.38 5.02 -4.31
CA ILE A 107 17.86 5.63 -5.56
C ILE A 107 18.22 7.10 -5.32
N CYS A 108 17.37 7.86 -4.61
CA CYS A 108 17.62 9.26 -4.30
C CYS A 108 18.84 9.50 -3.39
N ARG A 109 19.33 8.49 -2.66
CA ARG A 109 20.53 8.61 -1.81
C ARG A 109 21.82 8.32 -2.56
N LYS A 110 21.77 7.70 -3.75
CA LYS A 110 22.96 7.47 -4.56
C LYS A 110 23.63 8.80 -4.99
N GLY A 111 24.91 8.73 -5.31
CA GLY A 111 25.65 9.85 -5.90
C GLY A 111 25.35 10.04 -7.38
N SER A 112 25.17 8.93 -8.11
CA SER A 112 24.77 8.86 -9.52
C SER A 112 23.86 7.64 -9.73
N TYR A 113 23.04 7.66 -10.77
CA TYR A 113 22.13 6.56 -11.10
C TYR A 113 21.94 6.46 -12.61
N TYR A 114 22.28 5.30 -13.16
CA TYR A 114 22.32 5.05 -14.59
C TYR A 114 21.24 4.06 -15.03
N GLU A 115 21.06 3.93 -16.35
CA GLU A 115 20.15 2.96 -16.93
C GLU A 115 20.51 1.51 -16.55
N SER A 116 21.80 1.19 -16.46
CA SER A 116 22.30 -0.11 -15.99
C SER A 116 21.89 -0.43 -14.55
N ASP A 117 21.95 0.55 -13.65
CA ASP A 117 21.45 0.39 -12.27
C ASP A 117 19.95 0.02 -12.28
N ALA A 118 19.18 0.66 -13.16
CA ALA A 118 17.76 0.37 -13.30
C ALA A 118 17.53 -1.04 -13.85
N ALA A 119 18.29 -1.46 -14.86
CA ALA A 119 18.19 -2.79 -15.45
C ALA A 119 18.50 -3.90 -14.43
N ASP A 120 19.51 -3.72 -13.56
CA ASP A 120 19.86 -4.70 -12.53
C ASP A 120 18.78 -4.84 -11.44
N LEU A 121 18.20 -3.72 -11.02
CA LEU A 121 17.06 -3.74 -10.09
C LEU A 121 15.84 -4.40 -10.73
N VAL A 122 15.52 -4.09 -11.99
CA VAL A 122 14.40 -4.72 -12.71
C VAL A 122 14.66 -6.21 -12.92
N ARG A 123 15.91 -6.63 -13.19
CA ARG A 123 16.31 -8.04 -13.27
C ARG A 123 16.03 -8.77 -11.96
N ALA A 124 16.38 -8.19 -10.82
CA ALA A 124 16.09 -8.76 -9.50
C ALA A 124 14.58 -8.92 -9.25
N ILE A 125 13.78 -7.88 -9.60
CA ILE A 125 12.31 -7.93 -9.50
C ILE A 125 11.76 -9.04 -10.40
N LEU A 126 12.18 -9.09 -11.65
CA LEU A 126 11.74 -10.10 -12.62
C LEU A 126 12.11 -11.52 -12.19
N SER A 127 13.31 -11.72 -11.63
CA SER A 127 13.74 -13.02 -11.12
C SER A 127 12.83 -13.52 -10.01
N ALA A 128 12.53 -12.67 -9.03
CA ALA A 128 11.60 -13.00 -7.95
C ALA A 128 10.17 -13.26 -8.46
N VAL A 129 9.68 -12.44 -9.40
CA VAL A 129 8.34 -12.59 -9.97
C VAL A 129 8.23 -13.85 -10.82
N ALA A 130 9.26 -14.18 -11.61
CA ALA A 130 9.31 -15.45 -12.34
C ALA A 130 9.22 -16.64 -11.39
N TYR A 131 10.00 -16.62 -10.30
CA TYR A 131 9.94 -17.64 -9.26
C TYR A 131 8.55 -17.76 -8.62
N LEU A 132 7.91 -16.65 -8.25
CA LEU A 132 6.53 -16.66 -7.73
C LEU A 132 5.55 -17.24 -8.75
N HIS A 133 5.67 -16.83 -10.00
CA HIS A 133 4.82 -17.31 -11.10
C HIS A 133 4.99 -18.81 -11.31
N ASP A 134 6.20 -19.35 -11.23
CA ASP A 134 6.45 -20.79 -11.36
C ASP A 134 5.81 -21.60 -10.23
N HIS A 135 5.65 -21.01 -9.04
CA HIS A 135 4.91 -21.57 -7.91
C HIS A 135 3.40 -21.28 -7.95
N GLY A 136 2.89 -20.73 -9.05
CA GLY A 136 1.46 -20.42 -9.22
C GLY A 136 0.96 -19.22 -8.41
N ILE A 137 1.87 -18.42 -7.86
CA ILE A 137 1.57 -17.22 -7.07
C ILE A 137 1.62 -16.00 -8.00
N VAL A 138 0.63 -15.12 -7.84
CA VAL A 138 0.58 -13.81 -8.49
C VAL A 138 0.62 -12.77 -7.39
N HIS A 139 1.49 -11.76 -7.51
CA HIS A 139 1.68 -10.76 -6.46
C HIS A 139 0.47 -9.83 -6.34
N ARG A 140 -0.03 -9.32 -7.48
CA ARG A 140 -1.20 -8.43 -7.67
C ARG A 140 -1.06 -7.01 -7.13
N ASP A 141 -0.18 -6.76 -6.16
CA ASP A 141 0.04 -5.44 -5.57
C ASP A 141 1.51 -5.00 -5.71
N LEU A 142 2.14 -5.24 -6.87
CA LEU A 142 3.50 -4.75 -7.09
C LEU A 142 3.49 -3.23 -7.22
N LYS A 143 4.21 -2.58 -6.31
CA LYS A 143 4.38 -1.13 -6.23
C LYS A 143 5.65 -0.79 -5.46
N PRO A 144 6.18 0.43 -5.59
CA PRO A 144 7.44 0.83 -4.97
C PRO A 144 7.52 0.62 -3.45
N GLU A 145 6.39 0.79 -2.75
CA GLU A 145 6.27 0.60 -1.31
C GLU A 145 6.51 -0.86 -0.87
N ASN A 146 6.32 -1.81 -1.80
CA ASN A 146 6.54 -3.24 -1.58
C ASN A 146 7.93 -3.70 -2.07
N LEU A 147 8.80 -2.76 -2.48
CA LEU A 147 10.17 -3.02 -2.93
C LEU A 147 11.16 -2.40 -1.92
N LEU A 148 11.73 -3.25 -1.09
CA LEU A 148 12.55 -2.85 0.07
C LEU A 148 13.97 -3.37 -0.07
N PHE A 149 14.95 -2.59 0.37
CA PHE A 149 16.33 -3.09 0.48
C PHE A 149 16.53 -3.81 1.81
N ARG A 150 17.19 -4.98 1.77
CA ARG A 150 17.46 -5.81 2.95
C ARG A 150 18.21 -5.02 4.02
N THR A 151 19.29 -4.34 3.62
CA THR A 151 20.17 -3.59 4.51
C THR A 151 20.46 -2.18 3.96
N PRO A 152 21.00 -1.26 4.79
CA PRO A 152 21.38 0.09 4.35
C PRO A 152 22.65 0.15 3.49
N GLU A 153 23.33 -0.97 3.21
CA GLU A 153 24.54 -1.00 2.39
C GLU A 153 24.25 -0.80 0.89
N ASP A 154 25.20 -0.24 0.13
CA ASP A 154 25.01 0.14 -1.28
C ASP A 154 24.79 -1.06 -2.21
N ASN A 155 25.31 -2.22 -1.84
CA ASN A 155 25.15 -3.49 -2.55
C ASN A 155 24.03 -4.38 -1.96
N ALA A 156 23.14 -3.82 -1.14
CA ALA A 156 22.06 -4.57 -0.51
C ALA A 156 21.09 -5.19 -1.54
N ASP A 157 20.62 -6.40 -1.24
CA ASP A 157 19.60 -7.06 -2.06
C ASP A 157 18.26 -6.31 -1.99
N LEU A 158 17.63 -6.14 -3.16
CA LEU A 158 16.23 -5.73 -3.27
C LEU A 158 15.32 -6.92 -2.93
N LEU A 159 14.30 -6.67 -2.12
CA LEU A 159 13.31 -7.64 -1.66
C LEU A 159 11.90 -7.22 -2.10
N ILE A 160 11.14 -8.18 -2.61
CA ILE A 160 9.70 -8.06 -2.80
C ILE A 160 9.00 -8.47 -1.51
N ALA A 161 8.27 -7.53 -0.92
CA ALA A 161 7.46 -7.71 0.28
C ALA A 161 5.97 -7.89 -0.06
N ASP A 162 5.17 -8.31 0.93
CA ASP A 162 3.70 -8.27 0.86
C ASP A 162 3.04 -9.07 -0.29
N PHE A 163 3.68 -10.15 -0.73
CA PHE A 163 3.12 -11.05 -1.72
C PHE A 163 2.08 -12.03 -1.13
N GLY A 164 1.07 -12.35 -1.93
CA GLY A 164 0.28 -13.57 -1.75
C GLY A 164 -0.75 -13.60 -0.62
N LEU A 165 -1.23 -12.46 -0.11
CA LEU A 165 -2.56 -12.39 0.53
C LEU A 165 -3.60 -11.65 -0.33
N SER A 166 -3.14 -11.04 -1.41
CA SER A 166 -3.92 -10.19 -2.30
C SER A 166 -5.10 -10.95 -2.93
N ARG A 167 -4.94 -12.26 -3.16
CA ARG A 167 -5.99 -13.11 -3.76
C ARG A 167 -7.20 -13.30 -2.86
N ILE A 168 -7.00 -13.51 -1.57
CA ILE A 168 -8.10 -13.73 -0.63
C ILE A 168 -8.80 -12.42 -0.27
N MET A 169 -8.07 -11.31 -0.23
CA MET A 169 -8.66 -9.99 0.05
C MET A 169 -9.46 -9.43 -1.15
N ASP A 170 -9.09 -9.80 -2.38
CA ASP A 170 -9.71 -9.33 -3.63
C ASP A 170 -11.18 -9.71 -3.80
N GLU A 171 -11.59 -10.90 -3.34
CA GLU A 171 -12.94 -11.43 -3.60
C GLU A 171 -14.08 -10.60 -2.96
N GLU A 172 -13.76 -9.76 -1.96
CA GLU A 172 -14.73 -8.84 -1.34
C GLU A 172 -14.41 -7.37 -1.65
N GLN A 173 -13.15 -7.06 -1.96
CA GLN A 173 -12.69 -5.71 -2.33
C GLN A 173 -13.03 -5.29 -3.76
N LEU A 174 -13.36 -6.22 -4.66
CA LEU A 174 -13.77 -5.90 -6.04
C LEU A 174 -15.06 -5.06 -6.13
N HIS A 175 -15.82 -4.94 -5.03
CA HIS A 175 -16.99 -4.05 -4.93
C HIS A 175 -16.68 -2.68 -4.32
N VAL A 176 -15.52 -2.49 -3.69
CA VAL A 176 -15.17 -1.29 -2.91
C VAL A 176 -13.94 -0.55 -3.48
N LEU A 177 -13.05 -1.25 -4.19
CA LEU A 177 -11.85 -0.68 -4.82
C LEU A 177 -12.18 0.32 -5.94
N THR A 178 -13.38 0.27 -6.52
CA THR A 178 -13.83 1.27 -7.50
C THR A 178 -14.12 2.64 -6.88
N THR A 179 -14.23 2.75 -5.56
CA THR A 179 -14.88 3.93 -4.98
C THR A 179 -14.07 4.67 -3.91
N THR A 180 -12.98 4.15 -3.33
CA THR A 180 -12.35 4.93 -2.22
C THR A 180 -10.84 4.85 -1.95
N CYS A 181 -10.04 3.83 -2.31
CA CYS A 181 -8.65 3.80 -1.81
C CYS A 181 -7.64 3.11 -2.75
N GLY A 182 -6.79 3.88 -3.43
CA GLY A 182 -5.57 3.40 -4.09
C GLY A 182 -5.07 4.38 -5.16
N THR A 183 -3.76 4.38 -5.43
CA THR A 183 -3.16 5.04 -6.59
C THR A 183 -3.31 4.06 -7.78
N PRO A 184 -4.24 4.29 -8.73
CA PRO A 184 -4.52 3.34 -9.79
C PRO A 184 -3.35 3.16 -10.77
N GLY A 185 -2.35 4.04 -10.74
CA GLY A 185 -1.25 4.11 -11.70
C GLY A 185 -0.42 2.83 -11.93
N TYR A 186 -0.46 1.84 -11.03
CA TYR A 186 0.25 0.55 -11.19
C TYR A 186 -0.69 -0.59 -11.62
N MET A 187 -2.00 -0.39 -11.65
CA MET A 187 -3.00 -1.42 -11.98
C MET A 187 -3.05 -1.69 -13.49
N ALA A 188 -3.14 -2.97 -13.85
CA ALA A 188 -3.29 -3.39 -15.24
C ALA A 188 -4.72 -3.12 -15.77
N PRO A 189 -4.92 -2.91 -17.08
CA PRO A 189 -6.23 -2.63 -17.68
C PRO A 189 -7.30 -3.68 -17.35
N GLU A 190 -6.91 -4.96 -17.36
CA GLU A 190 -7.81 -6.08 -17.08
C GLU A 190 -8.28 -6.14 -15.61
N ILE A 191 -7.68 -5.36 -14.71
CA ILE A 191 -8.15 -5.21 -13.32
C ILE A 191 -9.53 -4.53 -13.29
N PHE A 192 -9.74 -3.56 -14.16
CA PHE A 192 -10.99 -2.80 -14.23
C PHE A 192 -12.13 -3.59 -14.90
N ASP A 193 -11.80 -4.52 -15.80
CA ASP A 193 -12.78 -5.29 -16.59
C ASP A 193 -13.26 -6.58 -15.89
N LYS A 194 -12.83 -6.82 -14.65
CA LYS A 194 -13.17 -8.00 -13.82
C LYS A 194 -12.90 -9.36 -14.49
N SER A 195 -12.16 -9.37 -15.60
CA SER A 195 -11.76 -10.56 -16.33
C SER A 195 -10.55 -11.17 -15.63
N GLY A 196 -10.80 -12.00 -14.62
CA GLY A 196 -9.84 -12.86 -13.91
C GLY A 196 -8.35 -12.47 -13.99
N HIS A 197 -7.81 -11.90 -12.90
CA HIS A 197 -6.43 -11.42 -12.85
C HIS A 197 -5.44 -12.59 -12.69
N GLY A 198 -4.51 -12.71 -13.64
CA GLY A 198 -3.45 -13.72 -13.65
C GLY A 198 -2.05 -13.10 -13.63
N LYS A 199 -1.03 -13.94 -13.82
CA LYS A 199 0.40 -13.55 -13.89
C LYS A 199 0.72 -12.26 -14.68
N PRO A 200 0.05 -11.93 -15.82
CA PRO A 200 0.38 -10.73 -16.59
C PRO A 200 0.21 -9.40 -15.85
N VAL A 201 -0.60 -9.33 -14.79
CA VAL A 201 -0.80 -8.06 -14.05
C VAL A 201 0.49 -7.60 -13.37
N ASP A 202 1.29 -8.53 -12.88
CA ASP A 202 2.58 -8.23 -12.25
C ASP A 202 3.56 -7.63 -13.28
N ILE A 203 3.51 -8.11 -14.53
CA ILE A 203 4.38 -7.61 -15.61
C ILE A 203 4.01 -6.18 -16.01
N TRP A 204 2.71 -5.84 -15.98
CA TRP A 204 2.28 -4.46 -16.19
C TRP A 204 2.83 -3.54 -15.11
N ALA A 205 2.70 -3.93 -13.84
CA ALA A 205 3.23 -3.16 -12.71
C ALA A 205 4.76 -2.97 -12.81
N ILE A 206 5.50 -4.00 -13.22
CA ILE A 206 6.95 -3.89 -13.50
C ILE A 206 7.23 -2.88 -14.61
N GLY A 207 6.40 -2.82 -15.67
CA GLY A 207 6.51 -1.81 -16.72
C GLY A 207 6.33 -0.38 -16.20
N VAL A 208 5.35 -0.17 -15.31
CA VAL A 208 5.11 1.13 -14.66
C VAL A 208 6.28 1.52 -13.75
N ILE A 209 6.77 0.57 -12.93
CA ILE A 209 7.93 0.77 -12.04
C ILE A 209 9.18 1.08 -12.86
N THR A 210 9.42 0.36 -13.95
CA THR A 210 10.57 0.58 -14.85
C THR A 210 10.51 1.96 -15.48
N TYR A 211 9.34 2.37 -15.99
CA TYR A 211 9.13 3.71 -16.53
C TYR A 211 9.50 4.77 -15.48
N PHE A 212 9.02 4.63 -14.26
CA PHE A 212 9.34 5.54 -13.16
C PHE A 212 10.83 5.56 -12.85
N MET A 213 11.48 4.40 -12.77
CA MET A 213 12.90 4.30 -12.45
C MET A 213 13.80 5.00 -13.46
N LEU A 214 13.36 5.17 -14.71
CA LEU A 214 14.15 5.82 -15.75
C LEU A 214 13.93 7.34 -15.83
N CYS A 215 12.79 7.87 -15.36
CA CYS A 215 12.45 9.28 -15.58
C CYS A 215 11.84 10.01 -14.36
N GLY A 216 11.45 9.29 -13.31
CA GLY A 216 10.94 9.84 -12.05
C GLY A 216 9.44 10.19 -11.99
N TYR A 217 8.64 9.80 -12.99
CA TYR A 217 7.18 9.95 -12.98
C TYR A 217 6.48 8.71 -13.56
N THR A 218 5.18 8.54 -13.33
CA THR A 218 4.42 7.39 -13.83
C THR A 218 3.86 7.63 -15.24
N PRO A 219 3.76 6.61 -16.11
CA PRO A 219 3.33 6.76 -17.51
C PRO A 219 1.89 7.25 -17.68
N PHE A 220 1.02 6.98 -16.71
CA PHE A 220 -0.42 7.25 -16.80
C PHE A 220 -0.90 8.39 -15.89
N ASP A 221 0.02 9.16 -15.28
CA ASP A 221 -0.36 10.27 -14.39
C ASP A 221 -1.20 11.31 -15.16
N ARG A 222 -2.34 11.72 -14.60
CA ARG A 222 -3.29 12.68 -15.19
C ARG A 222 -3.88 13.57 -14.10
N GLU A 223 -4.57 14.65 -14.50
CA GLU A 223 -5.21 15.57 -13.56
C GLU A 223 -6.36 14.91 -12.79
N THR A 224 -7.09 13.99 -13.45
CA THR A 224 -8.20 13.28 -12.84
C THR A 224 -8.00 11.76 -12.86
N ASN A 225 -8.52 11.08 -11.83
CA ASN A 225 -8.51 9.61 -11.77
C ASN A 225 -9.21 8.97 -12.98
N LEU A 226 -10.26 9.60 -13.51
CA LEU A 226 -10.99 9.08 -14.67
C LEU A 226 -10.11 9.08 -15.92
N GLU A 227 -9.37 10.16 -16.16
CA GLU A 227 -8.42 10.25 -17.27
C GLU A 227 -7.25 9.29 -17.10
N GLU A 228 -6.74 9.12 -15.88
CA GLU A 228 -5.69 8.14 -15.57
C GLU A 228 -6.17 6.71 -15.91
N VAL A 229 -7.36 6.33 -15.46
CA VAL A 229 -7.96 5.01 -15.78
C VAL A 229 -8.18 4.84 -17.29
N GLN A 230 -8.64 5.88 -18.00
CA GLN A 230 -8.78 5.84 -19.47
C GLN A 230 -7.42 5.69 -20.17
N ALA A 231 -6.39 6.37 -19.66
CA ALA A 231 -5.03 6.25 -20.18
C ALA A 231 -4.47 4.84 -19.96
N ILE A 232 -4.70 4.25 -18.77
CA ILE A 232 -4.35 2.86 -18.48
C ILE A 232 -5.07 1.92 -19.46
N ALA A 233 -6.39 2.05 -19.60
CA ALA A 233 -7.22 1.17 -20.42
C ALA A 233 -6.77 1.08 -21.89
N THR A 234 -6.20 2.16 -22.41
CA THR A 234 -5.72 2.27 -23.79
C THR A 234 -4.20 2.20 -23.93
N ALA A 235 -3.47 2.01 -22.83
CA ALA A 235 -2.02 2.19 -22.74
C ALA A 235 -1.55 3.50 -23.39
N ASN A 236 -2.26 4.60 -23.13
CA ASN A 236 -1.93 5.93 -23.60
C ASN A 236 -0.80 6.55 -22.75
N PHE A 237 0.43 6.26 -23.12
CA PHE A 237 1.64 6.86 -22.55
C PHE A 237 2.63 7.22 -23.66
N SER A 238 3.55 8.13 -23.37
CA SER A 238 4.59 8.57 -24.30
C SER A 238 5.89 8.85 -23.56
N PHE A 239 7.02 8.64 -24.23
CA PHE A 239 8.35 8.93 -23.70
C PHE A 239 8.65 10.43 -23.81
N THR A 240 7.89 11.24 -23.07
CA THR A 240 7.90 12.70 -23.10
C THR A 240 7.74 13.25 -21.69
N PRO A 241 8.41 14.35 -21.33
CA PRO A 241 9.21 15.24 -22.19
C PRO A 241 10.56 14.67 -22.67
N VAL A 242 11.05 15.14 -23.82
CA VAL A 242 12.26 14.60 -24.49
C VAL A 242 13.53 14.74 -23.63
N GLU A 243 13.59 15.78 -22.80
CA GLU A 243 14.70 16.04 -21.88
C GLU A 243 14.90 14.93 -20.85
N TYR A 244 13.86 14.18 -20.48
CA TYR A 244 13.97 13.08 -19.52
C TYR A 244 14.27 11.74 -20.19
N TRP A 245 14.00 11.63 -21.49
CA TRP A 245 14.15 10.37 -22.22
C TRP A 245 15.33 10.36 -23.18
N ARG A 246 15.93 11.51 -23.50
CA ARG A 246 17.03 11.63 -24.46
C ARG A 246 18.17 10.64 -24.19
N GLY A 247 18.58 10.51 -22.93
CA GLY A 247 19.63 9.57 -22.49
C GLY A 247 19.18 8.12 -22.26
N VAL A 248 17.91 7.80 -22.50
CA VAL A 248 17.35 6.45 -22.29
C VAL A 248 17.28 5.68 -23.61
N SER A 249 17.87 4.49 -23.62
CA SER A 249 18.03 3.61 -24.80
C SER A 249 16.70 3.22 -25.46
N GLN A 250 16.77 2.79 -26.73
CA GLN A 250 15.58 2.27 -27.42
C GLN A 250 15.17 0.91 -26.85
N GLU A 251 16.13 0.13 -26.37
CA GLU A 251 15.96 -1.17 -25.75
C GLU A 251 15.15 -1.05 -24.45
N ALA A 252 15.44 -0.06 -23.60
CA ALA A 252 14.66 0.23 -22.40
C ALA A 252 13.22 0.62 -22.74
N ARG A 253 13.04 1.48 -23.75
CA ARG A 253 11.72 1.90 -24.22
C ARG A 253 10.94 0.74 -24.83
N ASP A 254 11.59 -0.16 -25.56
CA ASP A 254 10.97 -1.37 -26.10
C ASP A 254 10.54 -2.33 -24.99
N PHE A 255 11.39 -2.53 -23.98
CA PHE A 255 11.05 -3.31 -22.79
C PHE A 255 9.77 -2.80 -22.13
N ILE A 256 9.70 -1.49 -21.87
CA ILE A 256 8.51 -0.84 -21.30
C ILE A 256 7.27 -1.08 -22.15
N LYS A 257 7.35 -0.91 -23.48
CA LYS A 257 6.20 -1.13 -24.39
C LYS A 257 5.70 -2.59 -24.33
N ARG A 258 6.60 -3.56 -24.24
CA ARG A 258 6.24 -4.98 -24.15
C ARG A 258 5.61 -5.34 -22.80
N CYS A 259 6.05 -4.70 -21.71
CA CYS A 259 5.40 -4.79 -20.40
C CYS A 259 4.01 -4.12 -20.39
N LEU A 260 3.89 -2.92 -20.97
CA LEU A 260 2.66 -2.12 -21.01
C LEU A 260 1.76 -2.47 -22.21
N THR A 261 1.72 -3.74 -22.59
CA THR A 261 0.80 -4.24 -23.63
C THR A 261 -0.58 -4.50 -23.03
N VAL A 262 -1.62 -3.85 -23.58
CA VAL A 262 -3.01 -3.93 -23.08
C VAL A 262 -3.52 -5.37 -23.05
N ASN A 263 -3.36 -6.11 -24.15
CA ASN A 263 -3.83 -7.49 -24.22
C ASN A 263 -2.94 -8.40 -23.35
N PRO A 264 -3.45 -8.97 -22.25
CA PRO A 264 -2.64 -9.77 -21.32
C PRO A 264 -2.08 -11.05 -21.95
N LYS A 265 -2.69 -11.57 -23.03
CA LYS A 265 -2.19 -12.74 -23.77
C LYS A 265 -1.00 -12.42 -24.68
N LYS A 266 -0.84 -11.14 -25.05
CA LYS A 266 0.29 -10.64 -25.86
C LYS A 266 1.37 -9.98 -25.02
N ARG A 267 1.03 -9.56 -23.80
CA ARG A 267 1.98 -9.06 -22.80
C ARG A 267 3.00 -10.14 -22.50
N MET A 268 4.26 -9.75 -22.41
CA MET A 268 5.35 -10.68 -22.14
C MET A 268 5.20 -11.37 -20.78
N THR A 269 5.74 -12.57 -20.63
CA THR A 269 5.88 -13.25 -19.33
C THR A 269 7.15 -12.79 -18.60
N ALA A 270 7.25 -13.10 -17.30
CA ALA A 270 8.46 -12.81 -16.51
C ALA A 270 9.71 -13.43 -17.15
N HIS A 271 9.63 -14.69 -17.62
CA HIS A 271 10.75 -15.35 -18.29
C HIS A 271 11.11 -14.69 -19.63
N GLN A 272 10.12 -14.26 -20.42
CA GLN A 272 10.39 -13.51 -21.65
C GLN A 272 11.04 -12.15 -21.36
N ALA A 273 10.67 -11.51 -20.25
CA ALA A 273 11.26 -10.26 -19.79
C ALA A 273 12.70 -10.41 -19.31
N LEU A 274 13.02 -11.50 -18.63
CA LEU A 274 14.41 -11.83 -18.27
C LEU A 274 15.32 -12.06 -19.49
N GLN A 275 14.75 -12.45 -20.63
CA GLN A 275 15.49 -12.64 -21.89
C GLN A 275 15.50 -11.39 -22.79
N HIS A 276 14.86 -10.30 -22.37
CA HIS A 276 14.82 -9.09 -23.17
C HIS A 276 16.21 -8.47 -23.30
N PRO A 277 16.66 -7.96 -24.46
CA PRO A 277 18.01 -7.41 -24.64
C PRO A 277 18.40 -6.30 -23.65
N TRP A 278 17.44 -5.50 -23.19
CA TRP A 278 17.67 -4.50 -22.14
C TRP A 278 18.06 -5.11 -20.78
N ILE A 279 17.47 -6.27 -20.44
CA ILE A 279 17.76 -7.00 -19.21
C ILE A 279 18.97 -7.91 -19.44
N ASN A 280 18.98 -8.72 -20.49
CA ASN A 280 20.04 -9.66 -20.82
C ASN A 280 20.75 -9.21 -22.11
N PRO A 281 21.63 -8.19 -22.03
CA PRO A 281 22.33 -7.67 -23.20
C PRO A 281 23.27 -8.73 -23.78
N PRO A 282 23.44 -8.79 -25.12
CA PRO A 282 24.48 -9.60 -25.74
C PRO A 282 25.86 -9.22 -25.20
N TYR A 283 26.75 -10.21 -25.06
CA TYR A 283 28.10 -10.09 -24.46
C TYR A 283 28.96 -8.93 -25.01
N ASP A 284 28.73 -8.44 -26.23
CA ASP A 284 29.50 -7.36 -26.87
C ASP A 284 28.99 -5.93 -26.56
N THR A 285 27.88 -5.76 -25.84
CA THR A 285 27.21 -4.45 -25.64
C THR A 285 27.30 -3.90 -24.21
N THR A 286 28.00 -4.58 -23.30
CA THR A 286 28.07 -4.19 -21.89
C THR A 286 28.78 -2.86 -21.66
N ASP A 287 29.66 -2.44 -22.58
CA ASP A 287 30.40 -1.18 -22.45
C ASP A 287 29.51 0.06 -22.71
N ASP A 288 28.38 -0.08 -23.42
CA ASP A 288 27.53 1.05 -23.84
C ASP A 288 26.34 1.31 -22.89
N LEU A 289 25.91 0.27 -22.14
CA LEU A 289 24.84 0.40 -21.12
C LEU A 289 25.31 1.12 -19.84
N GLY A 290 26.62 1.21 -19.61
CA GLY A 290 27.23 1.82 -18.42
C GLY A 290 27.73 3.26 -18.58
N SER A 291 27.86 3.77 -19.80
CA SER A 291 28.36 5.13 -20.10
C SER A 291 27.26 6.16 -20.37
N GLY A 292 26.02 5.84 -19.99
CA GLY A 292 24.84 6.67 -20.22
C GLY A 292 24.78 7.97 -19.39
N GLU A 293 23.76 8.78 -19.66
CA GLU A 293 23.46 10.00 -18.91
C GLU A 293 23.05 9.68 -17.46
N ASP A 294 23.54 10.45 -16.48
CA ASP A 294 23.08 10.31 -15.09
C ASP A 294 21.60 10.71 -14.98
N LEU A 295 20.74 9.74 -14.67
CA LEU A 295 19.29 9.91 -14.60
C LEU A 295 18.85 10.51 -13.25
N LEU A 296 19.73 10.48 -12.24
CA LEU A 296 19.41 10.87 -10.87
C LEU A 296 18.84 12.30 -10.73
N PRO A 297 19.37 13.34 -11.42
CA PRO A 297 18.83 14.69 -11.31
C PRO A 297 17.36 14.79 -11.71
N ASN A 298 17.00 14.10 -12.80
CA ASN A 298 15.62 14.06 -13.30
C ASN A 298 14.71 13.30 -12.33
N ILE A 299 15.17 12.16 -11.84
CA ILE A 299 14.43 11.34 -10.86
C ILE A 299 14.18 12.14 -9.57
N LYS A 300 15.20 12.79 -9.01
CA LYS A 300 15.04 13.61 -7.78
C LYS A 300 14.06 14.76 -7.97
N LYS A 301 14.14 15.47 -9.10
CA LYS A 301 13.25 16.58 -9.42
C LYS A 301 11.79 16.12 -9.46
N ASN A 302 11.51 15.04 -10.19
CA ASN A 302 10.15 14.54 -10.39
C ASN A 302 9.60 13.80 -9.16
N PHE A 303 10.45 13.02 -8.46
CA PHE A 303 10.06 12.31 -7.24
C PHE A 303 9.72 13.27 -6.09
N ASN A 304 10.54 14.31 -5.86
CA ASN A 304 10.25 15.29 -4.81
C ASN A 304 8.96 16.07 -5.09
N ALA A 305 8.72 16.44 -6.35
CA ALA A 305 7.46 17.07 -6.76
C ALA A 305 6.27 16.13 -6.49
N ARG A 306 6.36 14.86 -6.92
CA ARG A 306 5.31 13.85 -6.72
C ARG A 306 5.06 13.55 -5.24
N ARG A 307 6.10 13.40 -4.42
CA ARG A 307 5.99 13.15 -2.97
C ARG A 307 5.36 14.33 -2.25
N THR A 308 5.70 15.56 -2.64
CA THR A 308 5.09 16.78 -2.10
C THR A 308 3.61 16.83 -2.45
N LEU A 309 3.25 16.50 -3.69
CA LEU A 309 1.86 16.42 -4.15
C LEU A 309 1.06 15.33 -3.40
N HIS A 310 1.60 14.12 -3.25
CA HIS A 310 0.94 13.03 -2.52
C HIS A 310 0.70 13.41 -1.05
N LYS A 311 1.70 13.99 -0.38
CA LYS A 311 1.54 14.49 1.00
C LYS A 311 0.43 15.54 1.11
N ALA A 312 0.32 16.44 0.14
CA ALA A 312 -0.76 17.43 0.11
C ALA A 312 -2.14 16.78 -0.08
N ILE A 313 -2.27 15.82 -1.01
CA ILE A 313 -3.52 15.08 -1.26
C ILE A 313 -3.93 14.25 -0.03
N ASP A 314 -2.99 13.54 0.58
CA ASP A 314 -3.24 12.72 1.78
C ASP A 314 -3.66 13.59 2.96
N THR A 315 -3.07 14.78 3.11
CA THR A 315 -3.48 15.77 4.12
C THR A 315 -4.92 16.21 3.89
N VAL A 316 -5.29 16.54 2.65
CA VAL A 316 -6.67 16.94 2.30
C VAL A 316 -7.66 15.79 2.51
N ARG A 317 -7.31 14.55 2.14
CA ARG A 317 -8.13 13.37 2.40
C ARG A 317 -8.30 13.11 3.90
N ALA A 318 -7.24 13.24 4.69
CA ALA A 318 -7.31 13.11 6.14
C ALA A 318 -8.22 14.17 6.76
N ILE A 319 -8.13 15.43 6.32
CA ILE A 319 -9.01 16.52 6.76
C ILE A 319 -10.47 16.23 6.37
N ASN A 320 -10.73 15.76 5.16
CA ASN A 320 -12.08 15.43 4.72
C ASN A 320 -12.66 14.24 5.49
N LYS A 321 -11.85 13.21 5.76
CA LYS A 321 -12.25 12.07 6.59
C LYS A 321 -12.48 12.45 8.05
N LEU A 322 -11.69 13.39 8.59
CA LEU A 322 -11.93 13.99 9.91
C LEU A 322 -13.19 14.85 9.94
N ARG A 323 -13.54 15.53 8.84
CA ARG A 323 -14.80 16.29 8.71
C ARG A 323 -16.02 15.38 8.56
N GLU A 324 -15.89 14.28 7.83
CA GLU A 324 -16.93 13.24 7.72
C GLU A 324 -17.18 12.55 9.06
N ASN A 325 -16.11 12.27 9.82
CA ASN A 325 -16.22 11.74 11.19
C ASN A 325 -16.50 12.82 12.26
N GLY A 326 -16.38 14.09 11.91
CA GLY A 326 -16.47 15.25 12.81
C GLY A 326 -17.87 15.86 12.94
N GLY A 327 -18.89 15.23 12.37
CA GLY A 327 -20.30 15.63 12.52
C GLY A 327 -20.88 15.47 13.93
N LEU A 328 -20.09 15.00 14.89
CA LEU A 328 -20.44 14.90 16.30
C LEU A 328 -19.26 15.40 17.14
N MET A 329 -19.24 16.69 17.46
CA MET A 329 -18.77 17.26 18.74
C MET A 329 -18.65 18.79 18.62
N MET A 330 -19.67 19.48 19.12
CA MET A 330 -19.58 20.85 19.60
C MET A 330 -20.42 20.88 20.89
N ASP A 331 -19.77 20.62 22.01
CA ASP A 331 -20.06 21.30 23.27
C ASP A 331 -18.82 21.20 24.15
N GLY A 332 -18.29 22.37 24.50
CA GLY A 332 -17.03 22.51 25.20
C GLY A 332 -17.18 22.22 26.69
N ILE A 333 -16.32 21.33 27.20
CA ILE A 333 -15.87 21.35 28.59
C ILE A 333 -14.35 21.15 28.54
N MET A 334 -13.60 22.15 29.02
CA MET A 334 -12.15 22.07 29.16
C MET A 334 -11.81 21.00 30.22
N SER A 335 -11.11 19.94 29.81
CA SER A 335 -10.53 18.98 30.74
C SER A 335 -9.21 19.52 31.29
N VAL A 336 -9.11 19.55 32.61
CA VAL A 336 -7.92 19.89 33.38
C VAL A 336 -6.96 18.69 33.36
N ASP A 337 -5.68 18.93 33.05
CA ASP A 337 -4.64 17.91 33.01
C ASP A 337 -4.45 17.22 34.39
N PRO A 338 -4.39 15.88 34.46
CA PRO A 338 -4.00 15.19 35.69
C PRO A 338 -2.49 15.28 35.91
N LYS A 339 -2.08 15.66 37.13
CA LYS A 339 -0.68 15.73 37.56
C LYS A 339 -0.06 14.32 37.67
N PRO A 340 1.25 14.17 37.41
CA PRO A 340 1.90 12.86 37.34
C PRO A 340 2.15 12.26 38.73
N GLU A 341 1.63 11.06 38.98
CA GLU A 341 2.01 10.24 40.13
C GLU A 341 3.25 9.39 39.79
N HIS A 342 4.26 9.48 40.66
CA HIS A 342 5.43 8.61 40.66
C HIS A 342 5.09 7.27 41.31
N VAL A 343 5.42 6.17 40.64
CA VAL A 343 5.31 4.82 41.19
C VAL A 343 6.71 4.28 41.44
N ASN A 344 7.00 3.95 42.70
CA ASN A 344 8.09 3.06 43.08
C ASN A 344 7.45 1.75 43.55
N GLY A 345 7.99 0.61 43.12
CA GLY A 345 7.29 -0.68 43.07
C GLY A 345 6.62 -1.20 44.35
N SER A 346 5.58 -1.98 44.08
CA SER A 346 4.94 -3.03 44.90
C SER A 346 4.38 -2.65 46.27
N GLU A 347 3.24 -1.94 46.31
CA GLU A 347 2.07 -2.25 47.16
C GLU A 347 0.91 -1.26 46.90
N VAL A 348 -0.33 -1.74 46.98
CA VAL A 348 -1.60 -1.00 46.77
C VAL A 348 -2.27 -0.80 48.12
N VAL A 349 -2.73 0.41 48.44
CA VAL A 349 -3.57 0.67 49.61
C VAL A 349 -4.77 1.55 49.22
N GLU A 350 -5.98 1.00 49.41
CA GLU A 350 -7.26 1.72 49.38
C GLU A 350 -7.50 2.44 50.72
N ASP A 351 -8.22 3.57 50.70
CA ASP A 351 -8.78 4.13 51.92
C ASP A 351 -10.29 4.41 51.80
N ARG A 352 -11.03 4.00 52.83
CA ARG A 352 -12.49 4.05 53.05
C ARG A 352 -12.67 4.92 54.31
N THR A 353 -13.54 5.93 54.44
CA THR A 353 -15.02 5.90 54.63
C THR A 353 -15.50 7.28 55.18
N THR A 354 -16.51 7.96 54.58
CA THR A 354 -17.91 8.33 55.01
C THR A 354 -18.13 9.12 56.34
N PRO A 355 -19.29 9.80 56.67
CA PRO A 355 -20.68 9.65 56.14
C PRO A 355 -21.71 10.87 56.14
N ARG A 356 -22.92 10.60 55.55
CA ARG A 356 -24.32 11.13 55.77
C ARG A 356 -24.69 12.56 55.26
N GLU A 357 -25.89 12.90 54.73
CA GLU A 357 -27.32 12.68 55.12
C GLU A 357 -28.34 12.63 53.91
N ARG A 358 -29.65 12.58 54.23
CA ARG A 358 -30.87 12.13 53.51
C ARG A 358 -31.53 13.14 52.54
N GLU A 359 -32.37 12.67 51.59
CA GLU A 359 -33.85 12.86 51.53
C GLU A 359 -34.52 12.40 50.20
N ASN A 360 -35.68 11.74 50.35
CA ASN A 360 -36.95 11.70 49.58
C ASN A 360 -36.98 11.43 48.06
N GLU A 361 -37.58 10.32 47.60
CA GLU A 361 -39.01 10.07 47.24
C GLU A 361 -39.38 10.43 45.79
N ASP A 362 -39.84 9.40 45.05
CA ASP A 362 -40.97 9.38 44.10
C ASP A 362 -40.77 8.70 42.72
N ALA A 363 -41.59 7.66 42.54
CA ALA A 363 -42.36 7.18 41.39
C ALA A 363 -41.76 7.04 39.95
N MET A 364 -41.88 5.80 39.47
CA MET A 364 -42.25 5.28 38.14
C MET A 364 -42.37 6.24 36.94
N GLU A 365 -41.86 5.81 35.77
CA GLU A 365 -42.69 5.24 34.69
C GLU A 365 -41.86 4.78 33.48
N ILE A 366 -42.30 3.67 32.88
CA ILE A 366 -41.91 3.20 31.55
C ILE A 366 -42.88 3.87 30.56
N ASP A 367 -42.40 4.56 29.52
CA ASP A 367 -43.08 4.49 28.22
C ASP A 367 -42.14 4.69 27.02
N SER A 368 -42.48 3.94 25.99
CA SER A 368 -41.89 3.86 24.67
C SER A 368 -42.40 5.00 23.80
N ARG A 369 -41.54 5.65 23.01
CA ARG A 369 -41.94 6.31 21.76
C ARG A 369 -40.76 6.56 20.84
N SER A 370 -40.73 5.76 19.77
CA SER A 370 -40.07 6.02 18.49
C SER A 370 -40.33 7.45 17.99
N ASN A 371 -39.30 8.14 17.51
CA ASN A 371 -39.44 9.18 16.48
C ASN A 371 -38.14 9.41 15.72
N ALA A 372 -38.05 8.81 14.54
CA ALA A 372 -37.14 9.23 13.48
C ALA A 372 -37.64 10.57 12.90
N ARG A 373 -36.77 11.59 12.83
CA ARG A 373 -37.00 12.78 12.01
C ARG A 373 -35.89 12.89 10.98
N GLY A 374 -36.20 12.44 9.77
CA GLY A 374 -35.49 12.86 8.56
C GLY A 374 -35.74 14.35 8.30
N GLN A 375 -34.76 14.99 7.66
CA GLN A 375 -34.84 16.39 7.26
C GLN A 375 -36.04 16.63 6.34
N THR A 376 -36.73 17.75 6.50
CA THR A 376 -37.91 18.09 5.70
C THR A 376 -37.49 18.57 4.30
N GLU A 377 -38.28 18.27 3.27
CA GLU A 377 -37.99 18.65 1.87
C GLU A 377 -37.73 20.15 1.67
N GLN A 378 -38.29 21.00 2.53
CA GLN A 378 -38.02 22.44 2.52
C GLN A 378 -36.57 22.78 2.91
N GLN A 379 -35.98 22.03 3.85
CA GLN A 379 -34.59 22.21 4.27
C GLN A 379 -33.60 21.77 3.17
N ILE A 380 -33.96 20.71 2.43
CA ILE A 380 -33.16 20.21 1.29
C ILE A 380 -33.20 21.24 0.15
N ARG A 381 -34.38 21.78 -0.20
CA ARG A 381 -34.51 22.82 -1.23
C ARG A 381 -33.77 24.12 -0.87
N GLU A 382 -33.74 24.47 0.41
CA GLU A 382 -33.03 25.67 0.86
C GLU A 382 -31.50 25.48 0.82
N GLN A 383 -31.00 24.28 1.12
CA GLN A 383 -29.59 23.93 0.91
C GLN A 383 -29.22 23.94 -0.57
N GLU A 384 -30.05 23.36 -1.44
CA GLU A 384 -29.81 23.37 -2.89
C GLU A 384 -29.80 24.80 -3.47
N ARG A 385 -30.66 25.69 -2.97
CA ARG A 385 -30.67 27.11 -3.38
C ARG A 385 -29.40 27.83 -2.96
N LYS A 386 -28.93 27.63 -1.72
CA LYS A 386 -27.67 28.23 -1.22
C LYS A 386 -26.45 27.73 -1.98
N VAL A 387 -26.43 26.46 -2.37
CA VAL A 387 -25.37 25.90 -3.22
C VAL A 387 -25.40 26.53 -4.61
N LYS A 388 -26.58 26.66 -5.25
CA LYS A 388 -26.71 27.32 -6.55
C LYS A 388 -26.29 28.80 -6.54
N GLU A 389 -26.64 29.55 -5.50
CA GLU A 389 -26.23 30.96 -5.35
C GLU A 389 -24.72 31.10 -5.15
N THR A 390 -24.10 30.20 -4.38
CA THR A 390 -22.64 30.17 -4.16
C THR A 390 -21.88 29.84 -5.45
N VAL A 391 -22.40 28.89 -6.23
CA VAL A 391 -21.81 28.51 -7.52
C VAL A 391 -21.94 29.68 -8.51
N ALA A 392 -23.10 30.30 -8.64
CA ALA A 392 -23.29 31.46 -9.54
C ALA A 392 -22.44 32.69 -9.18
N GLY A 393 -22.16 32.90 -7.88
CA GLY A 393 -21.26 33.96 -7.41
C GLY A 393 -19.78 33.73 -7.76
N LEU A 394 -19.35 32.48 -7.94
CA LEU A 394 -18.00 32.15 -8.38
C LEU A 394 -17.80 32.36 -9.89
N TRP A 395 -18.81 32.09 -10.71
CA TRP A 395 -18.73 32.19 -12.18
C TRP A 395 -18.90 33.61 -12.74
N SER A 396 -19.26 34.59 -11.91
CA SER A 396 -19.41 36.00 -12.32
C SER A 396 -18.15 36.86 -12.10
N ARG A 397 -17.09 36.31 -11.47
CA ARG A 397 -15.82 37.00 -11.22
C ARG A 397 -14.71 36.74 -12.24
N THR A 398 -14.99 35.96 -13.28
CA THR A 398 -14.02 35.62 -14.34
C THR A 398 -14.61 35.92 -15.72
N ALA A 399 -14.77 37.21 -16.03
CA ALA A 399 -14.88 37.69 -17.41
C ALA A 399 -13.82 38.79 -17.64
N PRO A 400 -12.97 38.68 -18.68
CA PRO A 400 -11.91 39.64 -18.93
C PRO A 400 -12.47 40.94 -19.53
N ARG A 401 -12.06 42.09 -19.00
CA ARG A 401 -12.27 43.39 -19.66
C ARG A 401 -11.33 43.47 -20.87
N SER A 402 -11.94 43.51 -22.06
CA SER A 402 -11.29 43.86 -23.32
C SER A 402 -11.03 45.38 -23.41
N GLU A 403 -9.97 45.70 -24.14
CA GLU A 403 -9.41 47.02 -24.46
C GLU A 403 -10.41 48.13 -24.85
N ARG A 404 -10.14 49.34 -24.34
CA ARG A 404 -9.85 50.54 -25.14
C ARG A 404 -9.11 51.57 -24.30
#